data_AF-A0A957GDH5-F1
#
_entry.id   AF-A0A957GDH5-F1
#
_cell.length_a   1.000
_cell.length_b   1.000
_cell.length_c   1.000
_cell.angle_alpha   90.00
_cell.angle_beta   90.00
_cell.angle_gamma   90.00
#
_symmetry.space_group_name_H-M   'P 1'
#
loop_
_entity.id
_entity.type
_entity.pdbx_description
1 polymer ?
#
loop_
_entity_poly.entity_id
_entity_poly.type
_entity_poly.pdbx_seq_one_letter_code
_entity_poly.pdbx_strand_id
1 'polypeptide(L)'
;MNHSPNLYALMIRLTAIHNGRLHSTQGHLAHAAFLNIVQQVDPVLSEALHDKNGRKPFTLSPLHGFGHGHKGQLNISAGQSGWLRVTLLDPTLFQTFIRYFLEGHTAPTLRLERMQFAISEILSTPGSHPLAGSTSLAELEAKWAAIPNPPTTIPLTFRTPTAFTMRNSPFRHMHILPDPPLVFGELASYWDGLTGS
;
A
#
# COMPACT_ATOMS: atom_id res chain seq x y z
N MET A 1 15.30 12.67 -19.73
CA MET A 1 16.12 11.62 -19.09
C MET A 1 15.15 10.61 -18.49
N ASN A 2 15.35 9.31 -18.71
CA ASN A 2 14.47 8.29 -18.14
C ASN A 2 15.01 7.96 -16.74
N HIS A 3 14.29 8.35 -15.70
CA HIS A 3 14.70 8.08 -14.33
C HIS A 3 14.19 6.70 -13.93
N SER A 4 15.05 5.86 -13.33
CA SER A 4 14.59 4.60 -12.77
C SER A 4 13.52 4.88 -11.70
N PRO A 5 12.40 4.13 -11.69
CA PRO A 5 11.34 4.36 -10.71
C PRO A 5 11.86 4.12 -9.30
N ASN A 6 11.38 4.92 -8.35
CA ASN A 6 11.62 4.72 -6.93
C ASN A 6 10.33 4.79 -6.08
N LEU A 7 9.19 5.05 -6.73
CA LEU A 7 7.86 5.03 -6.15
C LEU A 7 7.01 4.03 -6.91
N TYR A 8 6.36 3.11 -6.20
CA TYR A 8 5.60 2.02 -6.80
C TYR A 8 4.20 1.91 -6.18
N ALA A 9 3.22 1.62 -7.01
CA ALA A 9 1.87 1.24 -6.63
C ALA A 9 1.52 -0.06 -7.36
N LEU A 10 1.42 -1.14 -6.61
CA LEU A 10 1.15 -2.49 -7.09
C LEU A 10 -0.31 -2.85 -6.81
N MET A 11 -0.95 -3.48 -7.79
CA MET A 11 -2.24 -4.14 -7.61
C MET A 11 -2.03 -5.64 -7.74
N ILE A 12 -2.25 -6.37 -6.66
CA ILE A 12 -2.04 -7.81 -6.57
C ILE A 12 -3.39 -8.51 -6.65
N ARG A 13 -3.58 -9.35 -7.65
CA ARG A 13 -4.80 -10.13 -7.82
C ARG A 13 -4.77 -11.34 -6.90
N LEU A 14 -5.79 -11.45 -6.07
CA LEU A 14 -5.95 -12.52 -5.09
C LEU A 14 -7.17 -13.36 -5.47
N THR A 15 -6.99 -14.68 -5.54
CA THR A 15 -8.09 -15.63 -5.75
C THR A 15 -8.13 -16.62 -4.59
N ALA A 16 -9.26 -16.69 -3.90
CA ALA A 16 -9.42 -17.58 -2.75
C ALA A 16 -9.36 -19.05 -3.19
N ILE A 17 -8.52 -19.83 -2.52
CA ILE A 17 -8.33 -21.26 -2.85
C ILE A 17 -9.46 -22.12 -2.28
N HIS A 18 -10.02 -21.72 -1.14
CA HIS A 18 -11.09 -22.44 -0.45
C HIS A 18 -12.11 -21.46 0.14
N ASN A 19 -13.27 -21.99 0.53
CA ASN A 19 -14.28 -21.21 1.26
C ASN A 19 -13.74 -20.83 2.65
N GLY A 20 -14.18 -19.68 3.17
CA GLY A 20 -13.95 -19.33 4.56
C GLY A 20 -14.35 -17.91 4.92
N ARG A 21 -13.81 -17.42 6.03
CA ARG A 21 -14.15 -16.11 6.58
C ARG A 21 -12.89 -15.35 6.97
N LEU A 22 -12.91 -14.04 6.76
CA LEU A 22 -11.92 -13.10 7.28
C LEU A 22 -12.57 -12.14 8.27
N HIS A 23 -11.88 -11.81 9.35
CA HIS A 23 -12.30 -10.72 10.22
C HIS A 23 -12.16 -9.36 9.52
N SER A 24 -13.00 -8.40 9.90
CA SER A 24 -13.03 -7.06 9.29
C SER A 24 -11.78 -6.22 9.53
N THR A 25 -10.82 -6.67 10.36
CA THR A 25 -9.52 -6.04 10.58
C THR A 25 -8.55 -6.27 9.41
N GLN A 26 -9.04 -6.11 8.18
CA GLN A 26 -8.32 -6.43 6.95
C GLN A 26 -6.99 -5.67 6.83
N GLY A 27 -6.90 -4.44 7.36
CA GLY A 27 -5.66 -3.65 7.35
C GLY A 27 -4.52 -4.30 8.15
N HIS A 28 -4.79 -4.81 9.36
CA HIS A 28 -3.79 -5.54 10.15
C HIS A 28 -3.40 -6.86 9.50
N LEU A 29 -4.37 -7.56 8.91
CA LEU A 29 -4.11 -8.82 8.22
C LEU A 29 -3.22 -8.61 6.98
N ALA A 30 -3.54 -7.60 6.17
CA ALA A 30 -2.72 -7.22 5.02
C ALA A 30 -1.30 -6.84 5.45
N HIS A 31 -1.17 -6.07 6.54
CA HIS A 31 0.14 -5.67 7.08
C HIS A 31 0.97 -6.87 7.54
N ALA A 32 0.36 -7.81 8.29
CA ALA A 32 1.05 -9.03 8.70
C ALA A 32 1.44 -9.90 7.50
N ALA A 33 0.56 -10.04 6.51
CA ALA A 33 0.87 -10.79 5.28
C ALA A 33 2.00 -10.17 4.48
N PHE A 34 2.03 -8.83 4.37
CA PHE A 34 3.11 -8.10 3.72
C PHE A 34 4.46 -8.36 4.40
N LEU A 35 4.54 -8.21 5.73
CA LEU A 35 5.78 -8.46 6.46
C LEU A 35 6.22 -9.92 6.39
N ASN A 36 5.28 -10.89 6.39
CA ASN A 36 5.60 -12.31 6.21
C ASN A 36 6.18 -12.60 4.82
N ILE A 37 5.74 -11.89 3.78
CA ILE A 37 6.31 -12.01 2.42
C ILE A 37 7.73 -11.45 2.42
N VAL A 38 7.93 -10.24 2.97
CA VAL A 38 9.27 -9.63 3.07
C VAL A 38 10.20 -10.53 3.88
N GLN A 39 9.74 -11.08 5.00
CA GLN A 39 10.53 -11.94 5.89
C GLN A 39 11.03 -13.21 5.19
N GLN A 40 10.27 -13.78 4.26
CA GLN A 40 10.68 -14.97 3.51
C GLN A 40 11.86 -14.70 2.56
N VAL A 41 12.07 -13.44 2.21
CA VAL A 41 13.12 -13.02 1.27
C VAL A 41 14.26 -12.30 1.97
N ASP A 42 13.95 -11.49 2.97
CA ASP A 42 14.89 -10.74 3.80
C ASP A 42 14.32 -10.56 5.22
N PRO A 43 14.67 -11.47 6.16
CA PRO A 43 14.23 -11.38 7.55
C PRO A 43 14.67 -10.09 8.25
N VAL A 44 15.87 -9.59 7.94
CA VAL A 44 16.44 -8.40 8.58
C VAL A 44 15.68 -7.15 8.16
N LEU A 45 15.35 -7.03 6.87
CA LEU A 45 14.50 -5.93 6.39
C LEU A 45 13.10 -6.00 7.00
N SER A 46 12.52 -7.19 7.15
CA SER A 46 11.19 -7.33 7.76
C SER A 46 11.18 -6.90 9.23
N GLU A 47 12.19 -7.29 10.01
CA GLU A 47 12.36 -6.86 11.41
C GLU A 47 12.55 -5.34 11.50
N ALA A 48 13.42 -4.76 10.66
CA ALA A 48 13.62 -3.31 10.61
C ALA A 48 12.33 -2.55 10.26
N LEU A 49 11.48 -3.07 9.37
CA LEU A 49 10.18 -2.48 9.03
C LEU A 49 9.13 -2.68 10.14
N HIS A 50 9.22 -3.77 10.88
CA HIS A 50 8.35 -4.03 12.02
C HIS A 50 8.63 -3.03 13.15
N ASP A 51 9.91 -2.89 13.52
CA ASP A 51 10.38 -2.10 14.66
C ASP A 51 10.52 -0.60 14.37
N LYS A 52 10.37 -0.20 13.10
CA LYS A 52 10.43 1.21 12.70
C LYS A 52 9.39 2.03 13.47
N ASN A 53 9.88 2.78 14.45
CA ASN A 53 9.13 3.81 15.14
C ASN A 53 8.96 5.00 14.18
N GLY A 54 7.79 5.13 13.57
CA GLY A 54 7.48 6.23 12.66
C GLY A 54 6.77 5.78 11.38
N ARG A 55 6.97 6.54 10.31
CA ARG A 55 6.34 6.27 9.02
C ARG A 55 6.99 5.06 8.35
N LYS A 56 6.19 4.08 8.00
CA LYS A 56 6.64 2.93 7.21
C LYS A 56 6.69 3.34 5.72
N PRO A 57 7.71 2.92 4.96
CA PRO A 57 7.85 3.26 3.54
C PRO A 57 6.89 2.47 2.64
N PHE A 58 5.72 2.09 3.15
CA PHE A 58 4.70 1.37 2.40
C PHE A 58 3.29 1.67 2.90
N THR A 59 2.29 1.46 2.04
CA THR A 59 0.87 1.45 2.42
C THR A 59 0.18 0.23 1.85
N LEU A 60 -0.89 -0.20 2.50
CA LEU A 60 -1.71 -1.34 2.11
C LEU A 60 -3.18 -0.94 2.13
N SER A 61 -3.92 -1.28 1.07
CA SER A 61 -5.37 -1.09 1.07
C SER A 61 -6.09 -2.21 1.84
N PRO A 62 -7.36 -1.99 2.21
CA PRO A 62 -8.29 -3.09 2.41
C PRO A 62 -8.39 -3.98 1.16
N LEU A 63 -8.95 -5.18 1.32
CA LEU A 63 -9.20 -6.05 0.18
C LEU A 63 -10.36 -5.49 -0.66
N HIS A 64 -10.15 -5.36 -1.96
CA HIS A 64 -11.17 -4.94 -2.92
C HIS A 64 -11.78 -6.16 -3.62
N GLY A 65 -13.05 -6.09 -4.01
CA GLY A 65 -13.71 -7.14 -4.80
C GLY A 65 -14.26 -8.33 -3.99
N PHE A 66 -13.99 -8.41 -2.69
CA PHE A 66 -14.51 -9.49 -1.83
C PHE A 66 -15.86 -9.17 -1.17
N GLY A 67 -16.41 -7.98 -1.41
CA GLY A 67 -17.66 -7.50 -0.81
C GLY A 67 -17.46 -6.82 0.54
N HIS A 68 -18.56 -6.60 1.25
CA HIS A 68 -18.57 -5.96 2.56
C HIS A 68 -18.79 -7.02 3.65
N GLY A 69 -18.05 -6.89 4.75
CA GLY A 69 -18.26 -7.77 5.90
C GLY A 69 -19.60 -7.48 6.58
N HIS A 70 -20.26 -8.53 7.07
CA HIS A 70 -21.45 -8.44 7.90
C HIS A 70 -21.09 -8.86 9.33
N LYS A 71 -21.48 -8.08 10.35
CA LYS A 71 -21.11 -8.31 11.75
C LYS A 71 -19.60 -8.53 11.97
N GLY A 72 -18.77 -7.77 11.24
CA GLY A 72 -17.31 -7.85 11.36
C GLY A 72 -16.67 -9.08 10.70
N GLN A 73 -17.41 -9.86 9.91
CA GLN A 73 -16.89 -10.99 9.16
C GLN A 73 -17.18 -10.86 7.66
N LEU A 74 -16.16 -11.12 6.84
CA LEU A 74 -16.24 -11.19 5.40
C LEU A 74 -16.28 -12.66 4.99
N ASN A 75 -17.38 -13.11 4.39
CA ASN A 75 -17.48 -14.46 3.82
C ASN A 75 -16.82 -14.46 2.44
N ILE A 76 -15.93 -15.42 2.20
CA ILE A 76 -15.21 -15.56 0.94
C ILE A 76 -15.44 -16.95 0.39
N SER A 77 -15.89 -17.04 -0.85
CA SER A 77 -16.07 -18.30 -1.57
C SER A 77 -14.79 -18.70 -2.31
N ALA A 78 -14.53 -20.00 -2.44
CA ALA A 78 -13.49 -20.53 -3.31
C ALA A 78 -13.67 -20.00 -4.74
N GLY A 79 -12.57 -19.61 -5.38
CA GLY A 79 -12.56 -18.98 -6.70
C GLY A 79 -12.94 -17.49 -6.71
N GLN A 80 -13.47 -16.94 -5.61
CA GLN A 80 -13.73 -15.51 -5.51
C GLN A 80 -12.43 -14.74 -5.63
N SER A 81 -12.43 -13.72 -6.47
CA SER A 81 -11.24 -12.93 -6.78
C SER A 81 -11.41 -11.47 -6.39
N GLY A 82 -10.30 -10.84 -6.03
CA GLY A 82 -10.24 -9.45 -5.67
C GLY A 82 -8.81 -8.92 -5.72
N TRP A 83 -8.60 -7.75 -5.13
CA TRP A 83 -7.33 -7.04 -5.22
C TRP A 83 -6.83 -6.55 -3.87
N LEU A 84 -5.52 -6.62 -3.68
CA LEU A 84 -4.80 -5.90 -2.63
C LEU A 84 -3.90 -4.85 -3.30
N ARG A 85 -4.01 -3.59 -2.88
CA ARG A 85 -3.09 -2.54 -3.31
C ARG A 85 -1.95 -2.39 -2.32
N VAL A 86 -0.73 -2.35 -2.84
CA VAL A 86 0.50 -2.11 -2.08
C VAL A 86 1.20 -0.90 -2.68
N THR A 87 1.54 0.11 -1.90
CA THR A 87 2.45 1.17 -2.36
C THR A 87 3.77 1.07 -1.65
N LEU A 88 4.88 1.25 -2.36
CA LEU A 88 6.23 1.16 -1.83
C LEU A 88 6.97 2.46 -2.20
N LEU A 89 7.56 3.10 -1.20
CA LEU A 89 8.30 4.35 -1.32
C LEU A 89 9.82 4.14 -1.17
N ASP A 90 10.26 2.88 -1.20
CA ASP A 90 11.65 2.47 -1.07
C ASP A 90 11.98 1.42 -2.16
N PRO A 91 12.99 1.66 -3.02
CA PRO A 91 13.36 0.74 -4.10
C PRO A 91 13.84 -0.63 -3.60
N THR A 92 14.58 -0.67 -2.49
CA THR A 92 15.10 -1.91 -1.91
C THR A 92 13.95 -2.79 -1.42
N LEU A 93 12.94 -2.17 -0.81
CA LEU A 93 11.72 -2.84 -0.39
C LEU A 93 10.92 -3.35 -1.59
N PHE A 94 10.81 -2.57 -2.68
CA PHE A 94 10.18 -3.05 -3.91
C PHE A 94 10.90 -4.27 -4.49
N GLN A 95 12.23 -4.21 -4.61
CA GLN A 95 13.04 -5.32 -5.13
C GLN A 95 12.89 -6.57 -4.26
N THR A 96 12.95 -6.43 -2.94
CA THR A 96 12.77 -7.55 -2.00
C THR A 96 11.37 -8.15 -2.13
N PHE A 97 10.34 -7.30 -2.16
CA PHE A 97 8.96 -7.73 -2.24
C PHE A 97 8.64 -8.43 -3.58
N ILE A 98 9.10 -7.89 -4.71
CA ILE A 98 8.83 -8.49 -6.02
C ILE A 98 9.60 -9.81 -6.20
N ARG A 99 10.80 -9.92 -5.61
CA ARG A 99 11.64 -11.12 -5.68
C ARG A 99 10.93 -12.37 -5.13
N TYR A 100 10.11 -12.23 -4.09
CA TYR A 100 9.27 -13.33 -3.57
C TYR A 100 8.39 -13.98 -4.66
N PHE A 101 7.90 -13.19 -5.62
CA PHE A 101 7.03 -13.69 -6.68
C PHE A 101 7.81 -14.21 -7.90
N LEU A 102 9.07 -13.80 -8.05
CA LEU A 102 9.93 -14.20 -9.17
C LEU A 102 10.76 -15.44 -8.84
N GLU A 103 11.19 -15.58 -7.59
CA GLU A 103 12.06 -16.64 -7.12
C GLU A 103 11.28 -17.69 -6.34
N GLY A 104 11.14 -18.88 -6.92
CA GLY A 104 10.88 -20.09 -6.13
C GLY A 104 9.43 -20.54 -5.97
N HIS A 105 8.45 -19.88 -6.59
CA HIS A 105 7.05 -20.30 -6.48
C HIS A 105 6.39 -20.46 -7.85
N THR A 106 6.11 -21.71 -8.26
CA THR A 106 5.28 -22.00 -9.44
C THR A 106 3.86 -21.45 -9.29
N ALA A 107 3.41 -21.25 -8.05
CA ALA A 107 2.13 -20.64 -7.68
C ALA A 107 2.28 -19.87 -6.36
N PRO A 108 2.67 -18.59 -6.36
CA PRO A 108 2.81 -17.82 -5.13
C PRO A 108 1.45 -17.66 -4.45
N THR A 109 1.47 -17.77 -3.12
CA THR A 109 0.28 -17.59 -2.29
C THR A 109 0.47 -16.49 -1.27
N LEU A 110 -0.64 -15.86 -0.89
CA LEU A 110 -0.73 -14.90 0.20
C LEU A 110 -1.72 -15.44 1.23
N ARG A 111 -1.30 -15.47 2.50
CA ARG A 111 -2.13 -15.94 3.61
C ARG A 111 -2.64 -14.77 4.44
N LEU A 112 -3.94 -14.70 4.63
CA LEU A 112 -4.60 -13.79 5.58
C LEU A 112 -5.36 -14.65 6.59
N GLU A 113 -4.93 -14.64 7.85
CA GLU A 113 -5.41 -15.57 8.88
C GLU A 113 -5.31 -17.04 8.43
N ARG A 114 -6.47 -17.70 8.31
CA ARG A 114 -6.64 -19.09 7.87
C ARG A 114 -6.99 -19.19 6.38
N MET A 115 -7.17 -18.07 5.69
CA MET A 115 -7.45 -18.04 4.25
C MET A 115 -6.15 -18.01 3.46
N GLN A 116 -6.08 -18.86 2.43
CA GLN A 116 -5.04 -18.81 1.41
C GLN A 116 -5.60 -18.27 0.10
N PHE A 117 -4.84 -17.36 -0.49
CA PHE A 117 -5.12 -16.76 -1.79
C PHE A 117 -4.00 -17.12 -2.76
N ALA A 118 -4.37 -17.65 -3.92
CA ALA A 118 -3.47 -17.75 -5.05
C ALA A 118 -3.27 -16.35 -5.64
N ILE A 119 -2.03 -16.03 -5.99
CA ILE A 119 -1.69 -14.78 -6.68
C ILE A 119 -1.52 -15.11 -8.15
N SER A 120 -2.36 -14.51 -8.98
CA SER A 120 -2.37 -14.75 -10.43
C SER A 120 -1.77 -13.61 -11.24
N GLU A 121 -1.68 -12.41 -10.65
CA GLU A 121 -1.29 -11.21 -11.38
C GLU A 121 -0.78 -10.12 -10.43
N ILE A 122 0.27 -9.41 -10.83
CA ILE A 122 0.79 -8.22 -10.14
C ILE A 122 0.94 -7.11 -11.17
N LEU A 123 0.16 -6.04 -11.01
CA LEU A 123 0.14 -4.90 -11.92
C LEU A 123 0.87 -3.72 -11.30
N SER A 124 1.90 -3.22 -11.99
CA SER A 124 2.73 -2.10 -11.56
C SER A 124 2.98 -1.06 -12.66
N THR A 125 2.73 -1.42 -13.92
CA THR A 125 2.94 -0.55 -15.07
C THR A 125 1.88 0.56 -15.13
N PRO A 126 2.26 1.83 -15.39
CA PRO A 126 1.29 2.89 -15.65
C PRO A 126 0.28 2.48 -16.74
N GLY A 127 -1.01 2.63 -16.43
CA GLY A 127 -2.10 2.30 -17.35
C GLY A 127 -2.63 0.86 -17.28
N SER A 128 -1.97 -0.06 -16.58
CA SER A 128 -2.47 -1.45 -16.44
C SER A 128 -3.63 -1.59 -15.45
N HIS A 129 -3.71 -0.70 -14.45
CA HIS A 129 -4.85 -0.55 -13.55
C HIS A 129 -4.93 0.91 -13.07
N PRO A 130 -6.13 1.51 -12.85
CA PRO A 130 -6.26 2.91 -12.44
C PRO A 130 -5.54 3.31 -11.13
N LEU A 131 -5.19 2.31 -10.30
CA LEU A 131 -4.51 2.48 -9.02
C LEU A 131 -3.10 1.86 -8.99
N ALA A 132 -2.64 1.31 -10.11
CA ALA A 132 -1.27 0.82 -10.29
C ALA A 132 -0.41 1.87 -11.01
N GLY A 133 0.89 1.81 -10.77
CA GLY A 133 1.85 2.66 -11.47
C GLY A 133 3.22 2.64 -10.83
N SER A 134 4.18 3.17 -11.55
CA SER A 134 5.53 3.42 -11.07
C SER A 134 6.00 4.78 -11.57
N THR A 135 6.75 5.51 -10.75
CA THR A 135 7.35 6.79 -11.14
C THR A 135 8.59 7.04 -10.29
N SER A 136 9.28 8.15 -10.51
CA SER A 136 10.37 8.60 -9.65
C SER A 136 10.10 9.98 -9.07
N LEU A 137 10.75 10.31 -7.95
CA LEU A 137 10.74 11.67 -7.40
C LEU A 137 11.15 12.72 -8.45
N ALA A 138 12.20 12.44 -9.22
CA ALA A 138 12.66 13.31 -10.30
C ALA A 138 11.62 13.51 -11.41
N GLU A 139 10.85 12.46 -11.76
CA GLU A 139 9.73 12.60 -12.70
C GLU A 139 8.58 13.43 -12.12
N LEU A 140 8.29 13.31 -10.82
CA LEU A 140 7.28 14.13 -10.16
C LEU A 140 7.69 15.61 -10.15
N GLU A 141 8.95 15.92 -9.83
CA GLU A 141 9.51 17.27 -9.88
C GLU A 141 9.49 17.84 -11.30
N ALA A 142 9.94 17.06 -12.29
CA ALA A 142 9.92 17.48 -13.69
C ALA A 142 8.49 17.75 -14.19
N LYS A 143 7.52 16.91 -13.80
CA LYS A 143 6.10 17.12 -14.10
C LYS A 143 5.58 18.40 -13.47
N TRP A 144 5.93 18.68 -12.22
CA TRP A 144 5.54 19.91 -11.54
C TRP A 144 6.14 21.16 -12.21
N ALA A 145 7.44 21.14 -12.49
CA ALA A 145 8.16 22.25 -13.12
C ALA A 145 7.65 22.56 -14.54
N ALA A 146 7.09 21.57 -15.23
CA ALA A 146 6.54 21.72 -16.57
C ALA A 146 5.12 22.35 -16.60
N ILE A 147 4.47 22.58 -15.45
CA ILE A 147 3.12 23.16 -15.38
C ILE A 147 3.22 24.69 -15.53
N PRO A 148 2.72 25.30 -16.63
CA PRO A 148 2.88 26.73 -16.89
C PRO A 148 2.12 27.62 -15.92
N ASN A 149 1.04 27.09 -15.31
CA ASN A 149 0.22 27.75 -14.31
C ASN A 149 -0.18 26.72 -13.23
N PRO A 150 0.59 26.59 -12.14
CA PRO A 150 0.30 25.59 -11.12
C PRO A 150 -1.08 25.82 -10.50
N PRO A 151 -1.89 24.78 -10.31
CA PRO A 151 -3.23 24.93 -9.76
C PRO A 151 -3.18 25.38 -8.30
N THR A 152 -4.05 26.31 -7.92
CA THR A 152 -4.25 26.72 -6.53
C THR A 152 -5.20 25.81 -5.77
N THR A 153 -5.85 24.88 -6.47
CA THR A 153 -6.81 23.93 -5.92
C THR A 153 -6.47 22.53 -6.40
N ILE A 154 -6.26 21.59 -5.47
CA ILE A 154 -5.92 20.20 -5.77
C ILE A 154 -7.09 19.31 -5.31
N PRO A 155 -7.86 18.69 -6.22
CA PRO A 155 -8.92 17.78 -5.84
C PRO A 155 -8.32 16.47 -5.30
N LEU A 156 -8.80 16.03 -4.13
CA LEU A 156 -8.40 14.77 -3.50
C LEU A 156 -9.62 13.88 -3.30
N THR A 157 -9.45 12.58 -3.57
CA THR A 157 -10.49 11.57 -3.33
C THR A 157 -9.99 10.54 -2.31
N PHE A 158 -10.61 10.53 -1.13
CA PHE A 158 -10.32 9.56 -0.08
C PHE A 158 -11.09 8.26 -0.34
N ARG A 159 -10.39 7.22 -0.82
CA ARG A 159 -10.99 5.91 -1.16
C ARG A 159 -11.16 4.97 0.02
N THR A 160 -10.61 5.34 1.17
CA THR A 160 -10.71 4.62 2.44
C THR A 160 -10.94 5.62 3.56
N PRO A 161 -11.60 5.22 4.67
CA PRO A 161 -11.67 6.05 5.88
C PRO A 161 -10.26 6.53 6.26
N THR A 162 -10.11 7.84 6.40
CA THR A 162 -8.81 8.51 6.64
C THR A 162 -8.92 9.33 7.91
N ALA A 163 -7.90 9.24 8.77
CA ALA A 163 -7.82 9.99 10.01
C ALA A 163 -6.39 10.50 10.22
N PHE A 164 -6.27 11.68 10.80
CA PHE A 164 -5.01 12.38 11.08
C PHE A 164 -4.73 12.31 12.58
N THR A 165 -3.53 11.88 12.96
CA THR A 165 -3.13 11.81 14.37
C THR A 165 -2.52 13.14 14.79
N MET A 166 -3.10 13.80 15.79
CA MET A 166 -2.54 15.02 16.36
C MET A 166 -1.50 14.65 17.43
N ARG A 167 -0.22 14.92 17.16
CA ARG A 167 0.90 14.57 18.04
C ARG A 167 1.12 15.52 19.23
N ASN A 168 0.37 16.62 19.29
CA ASN A 168 0.59 17.72 20.24
C ASN A 168 -0.30 17.66 21.51
N SER A 169 -0.88 16.51 21.84
CA SER A 169 -1.69 16.31 23.05
C SER A 169 -1.15 15.12 23.85
N PRO A 170 -1.20 15.14 25.20
CA PRO A 170 -0.89 13.98 26.04
C PRO A 170 -1.78 12.76 25.71
N PHE A 171 -2.90 12.97 25.02
CA PHE A 171 -3.76 11.92 24.49
C PHE A 171 -3.66 11.87 22.97
N ARG A 172 -3.79 10.67 22.39
CA ARG A 172 -3.78 10.45 20.95
C ARG A 172 -5.10 10.93 20.35
N HIS A 173 -5.19 12.22 20.01
CA HIS A 173 -6.38 12.79 19.37
C HIS A 173 -6.36 12.47 17.87
N MET A 174 -7.48 11.96 17.36
CA MET A 174 -7.67 11.69 15.93
C MET A 174 -8.62 12.71 15.33
N HIS A 175 -8.22 13.33 14.23
CA HIS A 175 -9.06 14.20 13.42
C HIS A 175 -9.54 13.42 12.19
N ILE A 176 -10.85 13.39 11.93
CA ILE A 176 -11.44 12.54 10.89
C ILE A 176 -11.90 13.29 9.63
N LEU A 177 -11.83 14.63 9.66
CA LEU A 177 -12.17 15.46 8.51
C LEU A 177 -10.90 15.81 7.72
N PRO A 178 -10.99 15.94 6.39
CA PRO A 178 -9.86 16.27 5.52
C PRO A 178 -9.55 17.78 5.56
N ASP A 179 -9.14 18.27 6.73
CA ASP A 179 -8.75 19.67 6.92
C ASP A 179 -7.45 19.97 6.13
N PRO A 180 -7.43 20.96 5.21
CA PRO A 180 -6.28 21.18 4.33
C PRO A 180 -4.91 21.29 5.03
N PRO A 181 -4.74 22.02 6.15
CA PRO A 181 -3.44 22.09 6.83
C PRO A 181 -2.95 20.73 7.32
N LEU A 182 -3.86 19.84 7.77
CA LEU A 182 -3.49 18.48 8.19
C LEU A 182 -3.12 17.62 6.99
N VAL A 183 -3.90 17.68 5.91
CA VAL A 183 -3.65 16.92 4.69
C VAL A 183 -2.32 17.32 4.05
N PHE A 184 -2.14 18.61 3.76
CA PHE A 184 -0.94 19.10 3.09
C PHE A 184 0.28 19.08 4.00
N GLY A 185 0.12 19.28 5.32
CA GLY A 185 1.21 19.14 6.28
C GLY A 185 1.74 17.71 6.37
N GLU A 186 0.86 16.70 6.39
CA GLU A 186 1.30 15.31 6.33
C GLU A 186 1.98 14.98 5.01
N LEU A 187 1.41 15.39 3.87
CA LEU A 187 2.01 15.17 2.55
C LEU A 187 3.39 15.81 2.41
N ALA A 188 3.55 17.07 2.83
CA ALA A 188 4.84 17.77 2.84
C ALA A 188 5.85 17.01 3.70
N SER A 189 5.45 16.60 4.89
CA SER A 189 6.34 15.85 5.78
C SER A 189 6.71 14.47 5.23
N TYR A 190 5.86 13.82 4.42
CA TYR A 190 6.23 12.61 3.66
C TYR A 190 7.23 12.93 2.56
N TRP A 191 7.05 14.04 1.85
CA TRP A 191 7.95 14.50 0.80
C TRP A 191 9.34 14.82 1.34
N ASP A 192 9.42 15.56 2.45
CA ASP A 192 10.68 15.91 3.13
C ASP A 192 11.43 14.64 3.54
N GLY A 193 10.73 13.66 4.11
CA GLY A 193 11.31 12.37 4.49
C GLY A 193 11.81 11.53 3.31
N LEU A 194 11.28 11.73 2.10
CA LEU A 194 11.72 11.04 0.88
C LEU A 194 12.86 11.78 0.17
N THR A 195 12.92 13.10 0.28
CA THR A 195 13.89 13.96 -0.42
C THR A 195 15.08 14.36 0.46
N GLY A 196 14.96 14.22 1.78
CA GLY A 196 15.97 14.70 2.74
C GLY A 196 15.96 16.22 2.92
N SER A 197 14.81 16.87 2.68
CA SER A 197 14.62 18.34 2.80
C SER A 197 14.32 18.77 4.23
#